data_AF-A0A1V6F263-F1
#
_entry.id   AF-A0A1V6F263-F1
#
_cell.length_a   1.000
_cell.length_b   1.000
_cell.length_c   1.000
_cell.angle_alpha   90.00
_cell.angle_beta   90.00
_cell.angle_gamma   90.00
#
_symmetry.space_group_name_H-M   'P 1'
#
loop_
_entity.id
_entity.type
_entity.pdbx_description
1 polymer ?
#
loop_
_entity_poly.entity_id
_entity_poly.type
_entity_poly.pdbx_seq_one_letter_code
_entity_poly.pdbx_strand_id
1 'polypeptide(L)'
;MARFNINERVIFTYNGVRHRGKVTRVEPKKRRVVTDSGRRLVVPVRSLKRSPDRVLILETPLDRSLKSGRIYGPMMQQWLSALGVEALYERVHTVQDMRQFLQRDGRNASTRFIHIMGHGTDGPGINGATLHLTFEPLNLREEAQIFQGLNGKIIIFSCCEIGANLRVLEEIKQASGAAGVIAYRIQVDDWYTNVAEGLLYERLVNTTCSPQAAVRLVSEAMRCLGTKVAGIITRKPVLVCV
;
A
#
# COMPACT_ATOMS: atom_id res chain seq x y z
N MET A 1 24.95 -2.44 -23.73
CA MET A 1 24.19 -2.28 -22.47
C MET A 1 23.15 -3.39 -22.33
N ALA A 2 22.89 -3.86 -21.11
CA ALA A 2 21.84 -4.84 -20.82
C ALA A 2 20.45 -4.18 -20.98
N ARG A 3 19.51 -4.82 -21.70
CA ARG A 3 18.15 -4.27 -21.93
C ARG A 3 17.36 -4.03 -20.64
N PHE A 4 17.60 -4.86 -19.63
CA PHE A 4 17.09 -4.73 -18.26
C PHE A 4 18.24 -4.96 -17.29
N ASN A 5 18.41 -4.08 -16.32
CA ASN A 5 19.44 -4.13 -15.28
C ASN A 5 18.93 -4.74 -13.98
N ILE A 6 19.85 -5.04 -13.05
CA ILE A 6 19.50 -5.42 -11.68
C ILE A 6 18.69 -4.29 -11.05
N ASN A 7 17.72 -4.64 -10.22
CA ASN A 7 16.75 -3.76 -9.58
C ASN A 7 15.67 -3.16 -10.49
N GLU A 8 15.71 -3.36 -11.82
CA GLU A 8 14.62 -2.94 -12.69
C GLU A 8 13.34 -3.74 -12.41
N ARG A 9 12.22 -3.01 -12.34
CA ARG A 9 10.87 -3.58 -12.21
C ARG A 9 10.34 -3.99 -13.57
N VAL A 10 9.84 -5.21 -13.64
CA VAL A 10 9.39 -5.83 -14.89
C VAL A 10 8.05 -6.53 -14.74
N ILE A 11 7.33 -6.58 -15.85
CA ILE A 11 6.08 -7.32 -16.02
C ILE A 11 6.22 -8.30 -17.18
N PHE A 12 5.70 -9.51 -16.99
CA PHE A 12 5.84 -10.61 -17.95
C PHE A 12 4.75 -11.66 -17.76
N THR A 13 4.55 -12.51 -18.75
CA THR A 13 3.68 -13.68 -18.66
C THR A 13 4.54 -14.94 -18.59
N TYR A 14 4.23 -15.85 -17.66
CA TYR A 14 4.90 -17.13 -17.48
C TYR A 14 3.84 -18.20 -17.23
N ASN A 15 3.83 -19.28 -18.03
CA ASN A 15 2.80 -20.33 -17.98
C ASN A 15 1.36 -19.80 -18.00
N GLY A 16 1.08 -18.83 -18.87
CA GLY A 16 -0.25 -18.20 -19.00
C GLY A 16 -0.62 -17.21 -17.89
N VAL A 17 0.19 -17.08 -16.84
CA VAL A 17 -0.07 -16.19 -15.71
C VAL A 17 0.79 -14.93 -15.82
N ARG A 18 0.18 -13.77 -15.59
CA ARG A 18 0.88 -12.48 -15.57
C ARG A 18 1.57 -12.28 -14.22
N HIS A 19 2.85 -11.97 -14.25
CA HIS A 19 3.68 -11.72 -13.08
C HIS A 19 4.31 -10.33 -13.13
N ARG A 20 4.52 -9.75 -11.95
CA ARG A 20 5.38 -8.60 -11.73
C ARG A 20 6.50 -9.00 -10.80
N GLY A 21 7.64 -8.33 -10.94
CA GLY A 21 8.79 -8.60 -10.10
C GLY A 21 9.97 -7.68 -10.37
N LYS A 22 11.06 -7.98 -9.70
CA LYS A 22 12.31 -7.25 -9.81
C LYS A 22 13.42 -8.14 -10.36
N VAL A 23 14.19 -7.63 -11.31
CA VAL A 23 15.38 -8.30 -11.82
C VAL A 23 16.43 -8.36 -10.71
N THR A 24 16.87 -9.56 -10.37
CA THR A 24 17.91 -9.80 -9.36
C THR A 24 19.22 -10.30 -9.96
N ARG A 25 19.19 -10.82 -11.19
CA ARG A 25 20.41 -11.22 -11.91
C ARG A 25 20.26 -11.02 -13.42
N VAL A 26 21.35 -10.57 -14.04
CA VAL A 26 21.49 -10.43 -15.49
C VAL A 26 22.21 -11.66 -16.05
N GLU A 27 21.58 -12.34 -17.00
CA GLU A 27 22.16 -13.49 -17.72
C GLU A 27 22.12 -13.22 -19.24
N PRO A 28 22.92 -13.92 -20.07
CA PRO A 28 22.81 -13.82 -21.52
C PRO A 28 21.38 -14.18 -21.99
N LYS A 29 20.69 -13.25 -22.67
CA LYS A 29 19.31 -13.39 -23.19
C LYS A 29 18.21 -13.65 -22.14
N LYS A 30 18.52 -13.78 -20.86
CA LYS A 30 17.58 -14.08 -19.76
C LYS A 30 17.78 -13.18 -18.54
N ARG A 31 16.79 -13.09 -17.67
CA ARG A 31 16.90 -12.44 -16.36
C ARG A 31 16.38 -13.35 -15.27
N ARG A 32 17.06 -13.36 -14.12
CA ARG A 32 16.46 -13.88 -12.89
C ARG A 32 15.59 -12.79 -12.29
N VAL A 33 14.34 -13.11 -12.05
CA VAL A 33 13.34 -12.20 -11.51
C VAL A 33 12.78 -12.80 -10.22
N VAL A 34 12.69 -12.00 -9.17
CA VAL A 34 11.88 -12.34 -7.99
C VAL A 34 10.52 -11.67 -8.17
N THR A 35 9.46 -12.46 -8.24
CA THR A 35 8.10 -11.95 -8.37
C THR A 35 7.66 -11.25 -7.08
N ASP A 36 6.61 -10.44 -7.16
CA ASP A 36 6.03 -9.79 -5.98
C ASP A 36 5.46 -10.79 -4.96
N SER A 37 5.13 -12.00 -5.42
CA SER A 37 4.80 -13.16 -4.57
C SER A 37 6.01 -13.91 -4.01
N GLY A 38 7.23 -13.43 -4.25
CA GLY A 38 8.49 -14.02 -3.76
C GLY A 38 9.04 -15.18 -4.61
N ARG A 39 8.37 -15.60 -5.69
CA ARG A 39 8.85 -16.70 -6.53
C ARG A 39 10.06 -16.26 -7.36
N ARG A 40 11.07 -17.12 -7.45
CA ARG A 40 12.25 -16.89 -8.28
C ARG A 40 12.05 -17.55 -9.64
N LEU A 41 12.10 -16.76 -10.71
CA LEU A 41 11.90 -17.22 -12.08
C LEU A 41 13.06 -16.78 -12.98
N VAL A 42 13.36 -17.57 -14.01
CA VAL A 42 14.30 -17.19 -15.07
C VAL A 42 13.49 -16.94 -16.34
N VAL A 43 13.54 -15.70 -16.83
CA VAL A 43 12.63 -15.22 -17.86
C VAL A 43 13.42 -14.71 -19.06
N PRO A 44 13.07 -15.09 -20.31
CA PRO A 44 13.69 -14.53 -21.51
C PRO A 44 13.53 -13.01 -21.58
N VAL A 45 14.57 -12.29 -21.98
CA VAL A 45 14.54 -10.82 -22.11
C VAL A 45 13.42 -10.34 -23.05
N ARG A 46 13.10 -11.12 -24.10
CA ARG A 46 12.04 -10.81 -25.07
C ARG A 46 10.63 -10.80 -24.48
N SER A 47 10.39 -11.48 -23.35
CA SER A 47 9.07 -11.53 -22.70
C SER A 47 8.93 -10.52 -21.56
N LEU A 48 9.98 -9.76 -21.26
CA LEU A 48 9.97 -8.72 -20.23
C LEU A 48 9.52 -7.38 -20.82
N LYS A 49 8.70 -6.65 -20.07
CA LYS A 49 8.41 -5.23 -20.29
C LYS A 49 8.75 -4.46 -19.01
N ARG A 50 9.22 -3.21 -19.16
CA ARG A 50 9.44 -2.33 -18.00
C ARG A 50 8.09 -2.03 -17.36
N SER A 51 8.07 -2.01 -16.03
CA SER A 51 6.89 -1.70 -15.26
C SER A 51 7.33 -0.97 -14.00
N PRO A 52 7.70 0.33 -14.10
CA PRO A 52 8.10 1.11 -12.94
C PRO A 52 7.00 1.08 -11.88
N ASP A 53 7.40 1.24 -10.62
CA ASP A 53 6.44 1.26 -9.52
C ASP A 53 5.65 2.58 -9.57
N ARG A 54 4.33 2.45 -9.42
CA ARG A 54 3.38 3.58 -9.31
C ARG A 54 2.46 3.40 -8.11
N VAL A 55 2.14 4.49 -7.45
CA VAL A 55 1.25 4.59 -6.29
C VAL A 55 0.04 5.44 -6.68
N LEU A 56 -1.16 4.99 -6.29
CA LEU A 56 -2.34 5.84 -6.20
C LEU A 56 -2.57 6.21 -4.73
N ILE A 57 -2.45 7.49 -4.40
CA ILE A 57 -2.72 8.06 -3.09
C ILE A 57 -4.14 8.63 -3.10
N LEU A 58 -4.96 8.17 -2.16
CA LEU A 58 -6.34 8.56 -1.97
C LEU A 58 -6.45 9.17 -0.58
N GLU A 59 -6.58 10.50 -0.51
CA GLU A 59 -6.63 11.22 0.76
C GLU A 59 -8.06 11.68 1.08
N THR A 60 -8.58 11.26 2.23
CA THR A 60 -9.83 11.76 2.79
C THR A 60 -9.56 12.98 3.67
N PRO A 61 -10.58 13.78 4.04
CA PRO A 61 -10.37 14.90 4.94
C PRO A 61 -9.76 14.47 6.27
N LEU A 62 -8.65 15.10 6.62
CA LEU A 62 -7.91 14.85 7.85
C LEU A 62 -8.38 15.70 9.02
N ASP A 63 -9.38 16.55 8.81
CA ASP A 63 -10.04 17.29 9.86
C ASP A 63 -11.53 17.37 9.53
N ARG A 64 -12.37 17.45 10.56
CA ARG A 64 -13.83 17.62 10.40
C ARG A 64 -14.18 18.99 9.78
N SER A 65 -13.25 19.94 9.82
CA SER A 65 -13.40 21.25 9.19
C SER A 65 -13.05 21.18 7.70
N LEU A 66 -14.02 21.49 6.84
CA LEU A 66 -13.81 21.66 5.40
C LEU A 66 -12.81 22.76 5.04
N LYS A 67 -12.49 23.66 5.98
CA LYS A 67 -11.50 24.74 5.82
C LYS A 67 -10.08 24.32 6.22
N SER A 68 -9.89 23.10 6.74
CA SER A 68 -8.55 22.65 7.09
C SER A 68 -7.69 22.48 5.84
N GLY A 69 -6.49 23.06 5.86
CA GLY A 69 -5.46 22.88 4.84
C GLY A 69 -4.54 21.70 5.10
N ARG A 70 -4.81 20.87 6.12
CA ARG A 70 -3.98 19.72 6.45
C ARG A 70 -4.08 18.67 5.35
N ILE A 71 -2.97 18.42 4.66
CA ILE A 71 -2.81 17.44 3.59
C ILE A 71 -1.44 16.77 3.75
N TYR A 72 -1.42 15.43 3.73
CA TYR A 72 -0.22 14.60 3.75
C TYR A 72 0.11 14.01 2.39
N GLY A 73 -0.88 13.89 1.50
CA GLY A 73 -0.66 13.33 0.17
C GLY A 73 0.49 13.98 -0.61
N PRO A 74 0.61 15.32 -0.69
CA PRO A 74 1.73 15.98 -1.39
C PRO A 74 3.11 15.66 -0.79
N MET A 75 3.21 15.55 0.54
CA MET A 75 4.46 15.19 1.21
C MET A 75 4.87 13.75 0.84
N MET A 76 3.93 12.82 0.89
CA MET A 76 4.18 11.43 0.49
C MET A 76 4.50 11.32 -1.01
N GLN A 77 3.86 12.13 -1.86
CA GLN A 77 4.15 12.20 -3.29
C GLN A 77 5.60 12.64 -3.56
N GLN A 78 6.10 13.66 -2.83
CA GLN A 78 7.49 14.09 -2.93
C GLN A 78 8.46 13.01 -2.44
N TRP A 79 8.15 12.36 -1.31
CA TRP A 79 8.96 11.24 -0.80
C TRP A 79 9.06 10.09 -1.82
N LEU A 80 7.94 9.69 -2.41
CA LEU A 80 7.89 8.64 -3.42
C LEU A 80 8.63 9.04 -4.71
N SER A 81 8.53 10.29 -5.12
CA SER A 81 9.28 10.81 -6.26
C SER A 81 10.80 10.70 -6.03
N ALA A 82 11.27 10.99 -4.82
CA ALA A 82 12.68 10.80 -4.45
C ALA A 82 13.12 9.32 -4.49
N LEU A 83 12.20 8.38 -4.28
CA LEU A 83 12.42 6.94 -4.46
C LEU A 83 12.28 6.47 -5.92
N GLY A 84 12.06 7.38 -6.87
CA GLY A 84 11.83 7.05 -8.28
C GLY A 84 10.49 6.38 -8.55
N VAL A 85 9.50 6.60 -7.67
CA VAL A 85 8.14 6.05 -7.77
C VAL A 85 7.19 7.14 -8.24
N GLU A 86 6.43 6.85 -9.28
CA GLU A 86 5.37 7.75 -9.74
C GLU A 86 4.20 7.71 -8.73
N ALA A 87 3.73 8.87 -8.30
CA ALA A 87 2.63 8.97 -7.36
C ALA A 87 1.53 9.86 -7.94
N LEU A 88 0.34 9.27 -8.09
CA LEU A 88 -0.90 9.97 -8.36
C LEU A 88 -1.56 10.30 -7.04
N TYR A 89 -2.07 11.52 -6.92
CA TYR A 89 -2.72 12.00 -5.71
C TYR A 89 -4.12 12.49 -6.06
N GLU A 90 -5.12 11.97 -5.34
CA GLU A 90 -6.51 12.37 -5.48
C GLU A 90 -7.12 12.58 -4.09
N ARG A 91 -7.97 13.61 -3.97
CA ARG A 91 -8.80 13.80 -2.79
C ARG A 91 -10.10 13.02 -2.95
N VAL A 92 -10.50 12.34 -1.90
CA VAL A 92 -11.71 11.50 -1.90
C VAL A 92 -12.74 12.11 -0.96
N HIS A 93 -13.91 12.43 -1.51
CA HIS A 93 -14.99 13.05 -0.75
C HIS A 93 -16.18 12.11 -0.52
N THR A 94 -16.40 11.19 -1.46
CA THR A 94 -17.53 10.25 -1.49
C THR A 94 -17.07 8.81 -1.78
N VAL A 95 -17.94 7.83 -1.51
CA VAL A 95 -17.74 6.44 -1.90
C VAL A 95 -17.67 6.32 -3.42
N GLN A 96 -18.38 7.17 -4.14
CA GLN A 96 -18.34 7.21 -5.60
C GLN A 96 -16.97 7.66 -6.13
N ASP A 97 -16.33 8.65 -5.50
CA ASP A 97 -14.96 9.06 -5.87
C ASP A 97 -13.99 7.89 -5.70
N MET A 98 -14.07 7.21 -4.55
CA MET A 98 -13.26 6.02 -4.26
C MET A 98 -13.45 4.96 -5.35
N ARG A 99 -14.69 4.66 -5.75
CA ARG A 99 -15.00 3.73 -6.86
C ARG A 99 -14.35 4.20 -8.16
N GLN A 100 -14.52 5.47 -8.53
CA GLN A 100 -14.03 6.02 -9.78
C GLN A 100 -12.50 5.96 -9.87
N PHE A 101 -11.79 6.39 -8.83
CA PHE A 101 -10.32 6.41 -8.83
C PHE A 101 -9.73 4.99 -8.78
N LEU A 102 -10.32 4.08 -8.00
CA LEU A 102 -9.88 2.69 -7.98
C LEU A 102 -10.10 2.01 -9.34
N GLN A 103 -11.21 2.30 -10.03
CA GLN A 103 -11.46 1.78 -11.36
C GLN A 103 -10.52 2.36 -12.42
N ARG A 104 -10.34 3.68 -12.43
CA ARG A 104 -9.52 4.41 -13.42
C ARG A 104 -8.02 4.14 -13.25
N ASP A 105 -7.51 4.40 -12.05
CA ASP A 105 -6.07 4.37 -11.76
C ASP A 105 -5.67 3.18 -10.90
N GLY A 106 -6.55 2.76 -10.01
CA GLY A 106 -6.30 1.62 -9.13
C GLY A 106 -6.05 0.37 -9.96
N ARG A 107 -6.90 0.06 -10.96
CA ARG A 107 -6.77 -1.13 -11.83
C ARG A 107 -5.68 -1.04 -12.90
N ASN A 108 -5.07 0.13 -13.09
CA ASN A 108 -3.99 0.29 -14.06
C ASN A 108 -2.85 -0.71 -13.78
N ALA A 109 -2.30 -1.31 -14.83
CA ALA A 109 -1.23 -2.29 -14.72
C ALA A 109 0.09 -1.72 -14.14
N SER A 110 0.35 -0.42 -14.29
CA SER A 110 1.52 0.23 -13.67
C SER A 110 1.33 0.45 -12.17
N THR A 111 0.09 0.75 -11.73
CA THR A 111 -0.21 0.94 -10.31
C THR A 111 0.06 -0.34 -9.53
N ARG A 112 0.98 -0.27 -8.57
CA ARG A 112 1.33 -1.38 -7.67
C ARG A 112 0.77 -1.15 -6.27
N PHE A 113 0.69 0.09 -5.84
CA PHE A 113 0.27 0.46 -4.50
C PHE A 113 -1.01 1.31 -4.55
N ILE A 114 -1.93 1.02 -3.63
CA ILE A 114 -3.08 1.86 -3.32
C ILE A 114 -2.87 2.34 -1.88
N HIS A 115 -2.69 3.64 -1.68
CA HIS A 115 -2.43 4.23 -0.37
C HIS A 115 -3.60 5.13 0.02
N ILE A 116 -4.35 4.72 1.03
CA ILE A 116 -5.52 5.44 1.52
C ILE A 116 -5.10 6.14 2.80
N MET A 117 -5.17 7.48 2.80
CA MET A 117 -4.78 8.34 3.92
C MET A 117 -6.03 9.01 4.46
N GLY A 118 -6.30 8.88 5.75
CA GLY A 118 -7.56 9.39 6.29
C GLY A 118 -7.85 8.95 7.72
N HIS A 119 -8.98 9.39 8.23
CA HIS A 119 -9.49 8.94 9.53
C HIS A 119 -10.18 7.58 9.41
N GLY A 120 -9.75 6.66 10.27
CA GLY A 120 -10.48 5.41 10.53
C GLY A 120 -11.51 5.61 11.64
N THR A 121 -12.07 4.51 12.14
CA THR A 121 -13.22 4.50 13.06
C THR A 121 -13.06 5.43 14.27
N ASP A 122 -14.10 6.22 14.59
CA ASP A 122 -14.18 7.12 15.76
C ASP A 122 -14.22 6.42 17.14
N GLY A 123 -14.05 5.08 17.22
CA GLY A 123 -14.07 4.37 18.50
C GLY A 123 -13.54 2.92 18.43
N PRO A 124 -12.87 2.45 19.49
CA PRO A 124 -12.27 1.13 19.52
C PRO A 124 -13.34 0.04 19.56
N GLY A 125 -13.30 -0.91 18.64
CA GLY A 125 -14.23 -2.03 18.66
C GLY A 125 -14.05 -3.01 17.52
N ILE A 126 -14.37 -4.28 17.80
CA ILE A 126 -14.33 -5.41 16.85
C ILE A 126 -15.28 -5.22 15.66
N ASN A 127 -16.20 -4.25 15.73
CA ASN A 127 -17.16 -3.94 14.67
C ASN A 127 -16.77 -2.69 13.84
N GLY A 128 -15.70 -1.99 14.20
CA GLY A 128 -15.28 -0.76 13.53
C GLY A 128 -14.22 -1.01 12.46
N ALA A 129 -14.58 -0.80 11.19
CA ALA A 129 -13.63 -0.67 10.08
C ALA A 129 -14.22 0.32 9.07
N THR A 130 -14.40 1.56 9.53
CA THR A 130 -15.02 2.62 8.74
C THR A 130 -13.97 3.63 8.33
N LEU A 131 -13.93 3.96 7.03
CA LEU A 131 -13.16 5.09 6.53
C LEU A 131 -14.08 6.31 6.49
N HIS A 132 -13.70 7.38 7.18
CA HIS A 132 -14.47 8.62 7.15
C HIS A 132 -14.13 9.42 5.89
N LEU A 133 -15.13 9.59 5.02
CA LEU A 133 -15.06 10.49 3.87
C LEU A 133 -15.70 11.83 4.23
N THR A 134 -15.73 12.77 3.28
CA THR A 134 -16.23 14.12 3.54
C THR A 134 -17.72 14.13 3.85
N PHE A 135 -18.49 13.39 3.06
CA PHE A 135 -19.95 13.46 3.09
C PHE A 135 -20.61 12.20 3.65
N GLU A 136 -19.86 11.10 3.73
CA GLU A 136 -20.40 9.80 4.14
C GLU A 136 -19.30 8.89 4.70
N PRO A 137 -19.65 7.93 5.57
CA PRO A 137 -18.75 6.86 5.97
C PRO A 137 -18.70 5.75 4.90
N LEU A 138 -17.52 5.17 4.69
CA LEU A 138 -17.36 3.92 3.93
C LEU A 138 -17.15 2.76 4.91
N ASN A 139 -18.12 1.85 5.00
CA ASN A 139 -18.01 0.65 5.83
C ASN A 139 -17.22 -0.43 5.10
N LEU A 140 -15.95 -0.64 5.47
CA LEU A 140 -15.06 -1.55 4.74
C LEU A 140 -15.48 -3.02 4.83
N ARG A 141 -16.29 -3.39 5.82
CA ARG A 141 -16.83 -4.75 5.95
C ARG A 141 -17.95 -4.99 4.93
N GLU A 142 -18.89 -4.05 4.87
CA GLU A 142 -20.07 -4.17 4.00
C GLU A 142 -19.73 -3.85 2.53
N GLU A 143 -18.75 -2.99 2.31
CA GLU A 143 -18.42 -2.45 1.00
C GLU A 143 -17.05 -2.90 0.47
N ALA A 144 -16.48 -3.99 0.99
CA ALA A 144 -15.18 -4.54 0.55
C ALA A 144 -15.05 -4.71 -0.98
N GLN A 145 -16.17 -4.92 -1.68
CA GLN A 145 -16.24 -5.05 -3.14
C GLN A 145 -15.78 -3.80 -3.90
N ILE A 146 -15.72 -2.63 -3.25
CA ILE A 146 -15.15 -1.42 -3.86
C ILE A 146 -13.70 -1.63 -4.33
N PHE A 147 -12.97 -2.53 -3.67
CA PHE A 147 -11.59 -2.87 -3.98
C PHE A 147 -11.44 -3.96 -5.05
N GLN A 148 -12.54 -4.44 -5.65
CA GLN A 148 -12.51 -5.53 -6.62
C GLN A 148 -11.64 -5.20 -7.85
N GLY A 149 -10.86 -6.18 -8.29
CA GLY A 149 -10.06 -6.11 -9.52
C GLY A 149 -8.68 -5.47 -9.33
N LEU A 150 -8.25 -5.23 -8.10
CA LEU A 150 -6.93 -4.70 -7.79
C LEU A 150 -5.82 -5.76 -7.97
N ASN A 151 -6.09 -7.06 -7.83
CA ASN A 151 -5.29 -8.18 -8.33
C ASN A 151 -3.75 -8.02 -8.23
N GLY A 152 -3.18 -8.42 -7.09
CA GLY A 152 -1.74 -8.43 -6.81
C GLY A 152 -1.16 -7.08 -6.37
N LYS A 153 -1.99 -6.04 -6.21
CA LYS A 153 -1.60 -4.75 -5.62
C LYS A 153 -1.41 -4.86 -4.12
N ILE A 154 -0.72 -3.89 -3.54
CA ILE A 154 -0.58 -3.71 -2.09
C ILE A 154 -1.48 -2.55 -1.69
N ILE A 155 -2.39 -2.78 -0.74
CA ILE A 155 -3.27 -1.76 -0.20
C ILE A 155 -2.71 -1.33 1.16
N ILE A 156 -2.56 -0.03 1.37
CA ILE A 156 -2.04 0.56 2.60
C ILE A 156 -3.11 1.51 3.13
N PHE A 157 -3.63 1.23 4.31
CA PHE A 157 -4.50 2.12 5.06
C PHE A 157 -3.66 2.89 6.08
N SER A 158 -3.30 4.13 5.74
CA SER A 158 -2.84 5.15 6.68
C SER A 158 -4.04 5.73 7.41
N CYS A 159 -4.73 4.86 8.15
CA CYS A 159 -5.94 5.15 8.91
C CYS A 159 -5.85 4.43 10.26
N CYS A 160 -6.16 5.15 11.34
CA CYS A 160 -6.14 4.59 12.69
C CYS A 160 -7.17 3.46 12.84
N GLU A 161 -6.82 2.44 13.61
CA GLU A 161 -7.69 1.35 14.09
C GLU A 161 -8.34 0.42 13.04
N ILE A 162 -8.23 0.70 11.73
CA ILE A 162 -8.70 -0.22 10.67
C ILE A 162 -8.07 -1.62 10.82
N GLY A 163 -6.82 -1.68 11.27
CA GLY A 163 -6.10 -2.94 11.51
C GLY A 163 -6.51 -3.68 12.79
N ALA A 164 -7.38 -3.11 13.62
CA ALA A 164 -7.88 -3.80 14.81
C ALA A 164 -8.72 -5.03 14.45
N ASN A 165 -9.42 -4.98 13.31
CA ASN A 165 -10.24 -6.07 12.79
C ASN A 165 -9.56 -6.76 11.60
N LEU A 166 -8.72 -7.75 11.90
CA LEU A 166 -8.01 -8.55 10.88
C LEU A 166 -8.96 -9.27 9.91
N ARG A 167 -10.17 -9.64 10.36
CA ARG A 167 -11.16 -10.31 9.50
C ARG A 167 -11.60 -9.39 8.37
N VAL A 168 -11.82 -8.11 8.64
CA VAL A 168 -12.16 -7.13 7.60
C VAL A 168 -11.00 -6.95 6.62
N LEU A 169 -9.74 -6.93 7.10
CA LEU A 169 -8.60 -6.86 6.19
C LEU A 169 -8.53 -8.09 5.27
N GLU A 170 -8.80 -9.28 5.79
CA GLU A 170 -8.86 -10.51 4.99
C GLU A 170 -10.01 -10.48 3.98
N GLU A 171 -11.19 -9.98 4.37
CA GLU A 171 -12.33 -9.79 3.46
C GLU A 171 -11.98 -8.80 2.33
N ILE A 172 -11.30 -7.69 2.64
CA ILE A 172 -10.77 -6.74 1.63
C ILE A 172 -9.75 -7.43 0.73
N LYS A 173 -8.79 -8.18 1.30
CA LYS A 173 -7.76 -8.88 0.54
C LYS A 173 -8.37 -9.90 -0.43
N GLN A 174 -9.36 -10.66 0.03
CA GLN A 174 -10.09 -11.62 -0.79
C GLN A 174 -10.89 -10.93 -1.91
N ALA A 175 -11.68 -9.91 -1.59
CA ALA A 175 -12.49 -9.18 -2.57
C ALA A 175 -11.61 -8.49 -3.63
N SER A 176 -10.47 -7.94 -3.21
CA SER A 176 -9.56 -7.20 -4.08
C SER A 176 -8.59 -8.07 -4.88
N GLY A 177 -8.29 -9.27 -4.40
CA GLY A 177 -7.19 -10.09 -4.89
C GLY A 177 -5.82 -9.48 -4.60
N ALA A 178 -5.70 -8.60 -3.60
CA ALA A 178 -4.44 -7.93 -3.25
C ALA A 178 -3.35 -8.91 -2.78
N ALA A 179 -2.09 -8.55 -3.03
CA ALA A 179 -0.93 -9.28 -2.51
C ALA A 179 -0.73 -9.06 -0.99
N GLY A 180 -1.21 -7.93 -0.48
CA GLY A 180 -1.28 -7.68 0.95
C GLY A 180 -2.12 -6.44 1.27
N VAL A 181 -2.74 -6.44 2.44
CA VAL A 181 -3.46 -5.29 3.00
C VAL A 181 -2.79 -4.90 4.31
N ILE A 182 -2.29 -3.67 4.36
CA ILE A 182 -1.50 -3.12 5.46
C ILE A 182 -2.33 -2.05 6.18
N ALA A 183 -2.38 -2.09 7.51
CA ALA A 183 -3.16 -1.13 8.31
C ALA A 183 -2.58 -0.97 9.73
N TYR A 184 -3.03 0.07 10.44
CA TYR A 184 -2.68 0.31 11.84
C TYR A 184 -3.75 -0.25 12.78
N ARG A 185 -3.34 -0.99 13.82
CA ARG A 185 -4.25 -1.63 14.78
C ARG A 185 -4.81 -0.70 15.84
N ILE A 186 -4.13 0.41 16.08
CA ILE A 186 -4.43 1.35 17.16
C ILE A 186 -4.29 2.77 16.62
N GLN A 187 -4.80 3.74 17.38
CA GLN A 187 -4.51 5.14 17.13
C GLN A 187 -3.00 5.42 17.27
N VAL A 188 -2.45 6.15 16.30
CA VAL A 188 -1.03 6.56 16.26
C VAL A 188 -0.94 8.02 15.85
N ASP A 189 0.13 8.69 16.29
CA ASP A 189 0.40 10.06 15.88
C ASP A 189 0.84 10.12 14.41
N ASP A 190 0.54 11.22 13.72
CA ASP A 190 0.88 11.42 12.31
C ASP A 190 2.38 11.35 12.01
N TRP A 191 3.25 11.75 12.95
CA TRP A 191 4.69 11.61 12.74
C TRP A 191 5.08 10.12 12.62
N TYR A 192 4.40 9.25 13.37
CA TYR A 192 4.67 7.82 13.36
C TYR A 192 4.26 7.21 12.03
N THR A 193 3.07 7.57 11.52
CA THR A 193 2.60 7.08 10.21
C THR A 193 3.53 7.51 9.09
N ASN A 194 3.91 8.79 9.06
CA ASN A 194 4.84 9.33 8.06
C ASN A 194 6.19 8.58 8.02
N VAL A 195 6.80 8.35 9.18
CA VAL A 195 8.08 7.63 9.26
C VAL A 195 7.91 6.16 8.90
N ALA A 196 6.87 5.49 9.43
CA ALA A 196 6.63 4.08 9.18
C ALA A 196 6.33 3.80 7.70
N GLU A 197 5.53 4.65 7.04
CA GLU A 197 5.20 4.53 5.62
C GLU A 197 6.39 4.84 4.71
N GLY A 198 7.20 5.86 5.05
CA GLY A 198 8.44 6.13 4.32
C GLY A 198 9.39 4.93 4.34
N LEU A 199 9.57 4.31 5.52
CA LEU A 199 10.33 3.07 5.67
C LEU A 199 9.68 1.88 4.95
N LEU A 200 8.36 1.77 4.99
CA LEU A 200 7.62 0.72 4.30
C LEU A 200 7.84 0.78 2.80
N TYR A 201 7.75 1.96 2.20
CA TYR A 201 8.05 2.17 0.79
C TYR A 201 9.52 1.87 0.46
N GLU A 202 10.47 2.32 1.28
CA GLU A 202 11.88 1.98 1.10
C GLU A 202 12.08 0.46 1.01
N ARG A 203 11.49 -0.30 1.95
CA ARG A 203 11.54 -1.77 1.92
C ARG A 203 10.85 -2.34 0.68
N LEU A 204 9.63 -1.93 0.36
CA LEU A 204 8.83 -2.52 -0.73
C LEU A 204 9.35 -2.17 -2.13
N VAL A 205 9.97 -0.99 -2.28
CA VAL A 205 10.48 -0.47 -3.55
C VAL A 205 11.91 -0.92 -3.78
N ASN A 206 12.79 -0.94 -2.76
CA ASN A 206 14.21 -1.23 -2.96
C ASN A 206 14.57 -2.69 -2.76
N THR A 207 13.77 -3.47 -2.02
CA THR A 207 14.06 -4.89 -1.78
C THR A 207 13.17 -5.82 -2.62
N THR A 208 13.21 -7.12 -2.32
CA THR A 208 12.28 -8.13 -2.83
C THR A 208 11.43 -8.74 -1.71
N CYS A 209 11.28 -8.03 -0.59
CA CYS A 209 10.47 -8.47 0.54
C CYS A 209 8.99 -8.57 0.14
N SER A 210 8.31 -9.58 0.71
CA SER A 210 6.84 -9.61 0.70
C SER A 210 6.27 -8.48 1.56
N PRO A 211 4.99 -8.10 1.37
CA PRO A 211 4.32 -7.12 2.24
C PRO A 211 4.45 -7.45 3.73
N GLN A 212 4.25 -8.71 4.11
CA GLN A 212 4.34 -9.17 5.50
C GLN A 212 5.77 -9.05 6.05
N ALA A 213 6.78 -9.38 5.24
CA ALA A 213 8.18 -9.23 5.64
C ALA A 213 8.58 -7.76 5.80
N ALA A 214 8.09 -6.87 4.91
CA ALA A 214 8.31 -5.43 5.02
C ALA A 214 7.68 -4.87 6.30
N VAL A 215 6.42 -5.20 6.60
CA VAL A 215 5.75 -4.78 7.83
C VAL A 215 6.48 -5.27 9.08
N ARG A 216 7.00 -6.50 9.09
CA ARG A 216 7.79 -7.01 10.22
C ARG A 216 9.06 -6.19 10.43
N LEU A 217 9.82 -5.91 9.37
CA LEU A 217 11.07 -5.15 9.43
C LEU A 217 10.83 -3.69 9.86
N VAL A 218 9.78 -3.06 9.33
CA VAL A 218 9.40 -1.70 9.74
C VAL A 218 8.94 -1.68 11.19
N SER A 219 8.11 -2.63 11.61
CA SER A 219 7.65 -2.73 13.01
C SER A 219 8.82 -2.92 13.99
N GLU A 220 9.86 -3.64 13.58
CA GLU A 220 11.09 -3.78 14.36
C GLU A 220 11.88 -2.47 14.45
N ALA A 221 12.05 -1.75 13.33
CA ALA A 221 12.72 -0.45 13.33
C ALA A 221 11.96 0.58 14.19
N MET A 222 10.63 0.64 14.06
CA MET A 222 9.78 1.56 14.80
C MET A 222 9.66 1.21 16.30
N ARG A 223 9.95 -0.04 16.69
CA ARG A 223 9.96 -0.49 18.10
C ARG A 223 10.86 0.38 18.98
N CYS A 224 11.99 0.84 18.44
CA CYS A 224 12.95 1.68 19.14
C CYS A 224 12.39 3.08 19.43
N LEU A 225 11.61 3.62 18.51
CA LEU A 225 10.94 4.93 18.68
C LEU A 225 9.74 4.81 19.62
N GLY A 226 9.00 3.70 19.52
CA GLY A 226 7.69 3.55 20.15
C GLY A 226 6.66 4.48 19.53
N THR A 227 5.41 4.36 19.97
CA THR A 227 4.34 5.31 19.65
C THR A 227 3.61 5.68 20.93
N LYS A 228 3.09 6.90 20.99
CA LYS A 228 2.29 7.36 22.11
C LYS A 228 0.82 7.04 21.82
N VAL A 229 0.14 6.38 22.76
CA VAL A 229 -1.29 6.10 22.71
C VAL A 229 -1.90 6.53 24.01
N ALA A 230 -2.85 7.47 23.95
CA ALA A 230 -3.53 8.03 25.13
C ALA A 230 -2.56 8.47 26.25
N GLY A 231 -1.42 9.06 25.90
CA GLY A 231 -0.42 9.51 26.88
C GLY A 231 0.68 8.50 27.21
N ILE A 232 0.50 7.21 26.88
CA ILE A 232 1.40 6.12 27.26
C ILE A 232 2.24 5.69 26.05
N ILE A 233 3.55 5.54 26.24
CA ILE A 233 4.44 5.01 25.20
C ILE A 233 4.28 3.49 25.13
N THR A 234 3.87 2.98 23.96
CA THR A 234 3.88 1.56 23.63
C THR A 234 4.95 1.26 22.58
N ARG A 235 5.63 0.12 22.74
CA ARG A 235 6.61 -0.40 21.77
C ARG A 235 6.12 -1.67 21.08
N LYS A 236 4.83 -1.99 21.21
CA LYS A 236 4.25 -3.14 20.51
C LYS A 236 4.09 -2.82 19.02
N PRO A 237 4.22 -3.82 18.12
CA PRO A 237 3.89 -3.63 16.71
C PRO A 237 2.45 -3.16 16.53
N VAL A 238 2.30 -2.03 15.84
CA VAL A 238 1.00 -1.42 15.54
C VAL A 238 0.59 -1.58 14.09
N LEU A 239 1.55 -1.79 13.19
CA LEU A 239 1.29 -2.13 11.79
C LEU A 239 1.01 -3.63 11.67
N VAL A 240 0.00 -3.96 10.87
CA VAL A 240 -0.33 -5.35 10.49
C VAL A 240 -0.38 -5.48 8.98
N CYS A 241 -0.17 -6.71 8.51
CA CYS A 241 -0.37 -7.08 7.13
C CYS A 241 -1.10 -8.42 7.10
N VAL A 242 -2.16 -8.50 6.30
CA VAL A 242 -2.74 -9.77 5.84
C VAL A 242 -2.31 -10.04 4.42
#